data_AF-A0A6G3LER1-F1
#
_entry.id   AF-A0A6G3LER1-F1
#
_cell.length_a   1.000
_cell.length_b   1.000
_cell.length_c   1.000
_cell.angle_alpha   90.00
_cell.angle_beta   90.00
_cell.angle_gamma   90.00
#
_symmetry.space_group_name_H-M   'P 1'
#
loop_
_entity.id
_entity.type
_entity.pdbx_description
1 polymer ?
#
loop_
_entity_poly.entity_id
_entity_poly.type
_entity_poly.pdbx_seq_one_letter_code
_entity_poly.pdbx_strand_id
1 'polypeptide(L)'
;SEGISIGSSALLYSVQNASWLVLQFPLGIIADKINPKLLLSFSEVTTSLSAIMLVFGLSGTGGFQALSLAFALLGINVASWAPSYNSLFMKKTMNAERGKYLAAINFYATLGAMLSPFIGGLLRSTIPGGFGHLIFAAILHAANVVFILKIK
;
A
#
# COMPACT_ATOMS: atom_id res chain seq x y z
N SER A 1 -3.53 19.89 10.89
CA SER A 1 -3.56 19.61 9.44
C SER A 1 -2.19 19.93 8.88
N GLU A 2 -1.70 19.17 7.91
CA GLU A 2 -0.36 19.35 7.30
C GLU A 2 -0.28 20.61 6.38
N GLY A 3 -1.08 21.64 6.66
CA GLY A 3 -1.22 22.82 5.80
C GLY A 3 -1.91 22.55 4.45
N ILE A 4 -2.30 21.31 4.13
CA ILE A 4 -2.99 20.98 2.87
C ILE A 4 -4.46 21.40 2.94
N SER A 5 -4.92 22.14 1.91
CA SER A 5 -6.32 22.56 1.80
C SER A 5 -7.27 21.39 1.51
N ILE A 6 -8.55 21.53 1.87
CA ILE A 6 -9.58 20.52 1.56
C ILE A 6 -9.67 20.26 0.05
N GLY A 7 -9.61 21.31 -0.76
CA GLY A 7 -9.65 21.19 -2.22
C GLY A 7 -8.45 20.42 -2.78
N SER A 8 -7.25 20.69 -2.26
CA SER A 8 -6.03 19.95 -2.63
C SER A 8 -6.14 18.47 -2.25
N SER A 9 -6.65 18.16 -1.06
CA SER A 9 -6.87 16.78 -0.62
C SER A 9 -7.86 16.06 -1.54
N ALA A 10 -8.96 16.70 -1.91
CA ALA A 10 -9.94 16.12 -2.83
C ALA A 10 -9.32 15.76 -4.19
N LEU A 11 -8.50 16.65 -4.75
CA LEU A 11 -7.78 16.39 -6.00
C LEU A 11 -6.82 15.21 -5.88
N LEU A 12 -6.08 15.09 -4.77
CA LEU A 12 -5.19 13.96 -4.53
C LEU A 12 -5.96 12.63 -4.50
N TYR A 13 -7.11 12.57 -3.83
CA TYR A 13 -7.98 11.38 -3.85
C TYR A 13 -8.54 11.11 -5.26
N SER A 14 -8.86 12.13 -6.04
CA SER A 14 -9.26 11.95 -7.44
C SER A 14 -8.13 11.32 -8.27
N VAL A 15 -6.87 11.73 -8.07
CA VAL A 15 -5.70 11.13 -8.74
C VAL A 15 -5.53 9.65 -8.34
N GLN A 16 -5.67 9.34 -7.05
CA GLN A 16 -5.62 7.96 -6.56
C GLN A 16 -6.71 7.10 -7.21
N ASN A 17 -7.95 7.57 -7.19
CA ASN A 17 -9.09 6.84 -7.73
C ASN A 17 -9.02 6.69 -9.26
N ALA A 18 -8.54 7.70 -9.98
CA ALA A 18 -8.32 7.60 -11.42
C ALA A 18 -7.25 6.54 -11.76
N SER A 19 -6.13 6.56 -11.02
CA SER A 19 -5.06 5.56 -11.18
C SER A 19 -5.56 4.15 -10.91
N TRP A 20 -6.36 3.97 -9.84
CA TRP A 20 -6.99 2.70 -9.53
C TRP A 20 -7.95 2.26 -10.64
N LEU A 21 -8.89 3.12 -11.05
CA LEU A 21 -9.90 2.82 -12.07
C LEU A 21 -9.27 2.38 -13.40
N VAL A 22 -8.23 3.08 -13.85
CA VAL A 22 -7.55 2.78 -15.12
C VAL A 22 -6.82 1.44 -15.07
N LEU A 23 -6.22 1.10 -13.91
CA LEU A 23 -5.30 -0.03 -13.81
C LEU A 23 -5.91 -1.29 -13.18
N GLN A 24 -7.08 -1.21 -12.54
CA GLN A 24 -7.68 -2.37 -11.86
C GLN A 24 -7.88 -3.56 -12.81
N PHE A 25 -8.34 -3.29 -14.05
CA PHE A 25 -8.65 -4.34 -15.02
C PHE A 25 -7.38 -4.98 -15.61
N PRO A 26 -6.41 -4.22 -16.17
CA PRO A 26 -5.19 -4.83 -16.70
C PRO A 26 -4.38 -5.54 -15.61
N LEU A 27 -4.27 -4.97 -14.40
CA LEU A 27 -3.54 -5.60 -13.30
C LEU A 27 -4.27 -6.85 -12.76
N GLY A 28 -5.61 -6.87 -12.80
CA GLY A 28 -6.40 -8.08 -12.53
C GLY A 28 -6.06 -9.22 -13.49
N ILE A 29 -6.00 -8.94 -14.80
CA ILE A 29 -5.61 -9.96 -15.80
C ILE A 29 -4.19 -10.48 -15.53
N ILE A 30 -3.26 -9.59 -15.19
CA ILE A 30 -1.87 -9.97 -14.88
C ILE A 30 -1.81 -10.86 -13.63
N ALA A 31 -2.59 -10.54 -12.59
CA ALA A 31 -2.68 -11.33 -11.37
C ALA A 31 -3.13 -12.77 -11.63
N ASP A 32 -4.14 -12.93 -12.49
CA ASP A 32 -4.71 -14.24 -12.78
C ASP A 32 -3.80 -15.08 -13.67
N LYS A 33 -3.26 -14.47 -14.74
CA LYS A 33 -2.60 -15.19 -15.83
C LYS A 33 -1.08 -15.34 -15.71
N ILE A 34 -0.39 -14.36 -15.12
CA ILE A 34 1.08 -14.31 -15.19
C ILE A 34 1.70 -14.78 -13.88
N ASN A 35 1.79 -13.90 -12.89
CA ASN A 35 2.46 -14.22 -11.63
C ASN A 35 1.92 -13.33 -10.51
N PRO A 36 0.96 -13.83 -9.71
CA PRO A 36 0.39 -13.04 -8.63
C PRO A 36 1.42 -12.69 -7.55
N LYS A 37 2.46 -13.51 -7.36
CA LYS A 37 3.53 -13.24 -6.39
C LYS A 37 4.37 -12.02 -6.78
N LEU A 38 4.76 -11.94 -8.06
CA LEU A 38 5.52 -10.77 -8.56
C LEU A 38 4.65 -9.51 -8.56
N LEU A 39 3.38 -9.61 -8.93
CA LEU A 39 2.48 -8.46 -8.91
C LEU A 39 2.19 -7.98 -7.47
N LEU A 40 2.07 -8.89 -6.51
CA LEU A 40 1.96 -8.53 -5.09
C LEU A 40 3.25 -7.89 -4.58
N SER A 41 4.42 -8.35 -5.02
CA SER A 41 5.69 -7.70 -4.69
C SER A 41 5.77 -6.28 -5.29
N PHE A 42 5.28 -6.11 -6.52
CA PHE A 42 5.20 -4.81 -7.18
C PHE A 42 4.30 -3.82 -6.41
N SER A 43 3.17 -4.28 -5.86
CA SER A 43 2.29 -3.41 -5.09
C SER A 43 2.95 -2.91 -3.79
N GLU A 44 3.81 -3.71 -3.16
CA GLU A 44 4.60 -3.26 -2.01
C GLU A 44 5.67 -2.23 -2.42
N VAL A 45 6.31 -2.40 -3.58
CA VAL A 45 7.24 -1.40 -4.13
C VAL A 45 6.53 -0.06 -4.35
N THR A 46 5.32 -0.06 -4.94
CA THR A 46 4.59 1.18 -5.18
C THR A 46 4.17 1.87 -3.88
N THR A 47 3.80 1.11 -2.84
CA THR A 47 3.51 1.70 -1.52
C THR A 47 4.76 2.27 -0.85
N SER A 48 5.89 1.56 -0.93
CA SER A 48 7.16 2.06 -0.42
C SER A 48 7.54 3.38 -1.09
N LEU A 49 7.46 3.45 -2.41
CA LEU A 49 7.73 4.68 -3.16
C LEU A 49 6.72 5.79 -2.84
N SER A 50 5.44 5.44 -2.67
CA SER A 50 4.40 6.40 -2.28
C SER A 50 4.74 7.05 -0.93
N ALA A 51 5.12 6.26 0.07
CA ALA A 51 5.49 6.78 1.38
C ALA A 51 6.68 7.75 1.30
N ILE A 52 7.69 7.44 0.48
CA ILE A 52 8.83 8.33 0.23
C ILE A 52 8.37 9.62 -0.46
N MET A 53 7.50 9.53 -1.46
CA MET A 53 6.96 10.72 -2.16
C MET A 53 6.09 11.59 -1.24
N LEU A 54 5.37 11.01 -0.28
CA LEU A 54 4.66 11.77 0.76
C LEU A 54 5.63 12.59 1.61
N VAL A 55 6.77 12.00 2.04
CA VAL A 55 7.80 12.75 2.78
C VAL A 55 8.32 13.93 1.96
N PHE A 56 8.64 13.73 0.68
CA PHE A 56 9.11 14.81 -0.20
C PHE A 56 8.04 15.89 -0.45
N GLY A 57 6.78 15.49 -0.57
CA GLY A 57 5.67 16.43 -0.76
C GLY A 57 5.41 17.30 0.47
N LEU A 58 5.42 16.68 1.65
CA LEU A 58 5.09 17.33 2.93
C LEU A 58 6.25 18.15 3.50
N SER A 59 7.50 17.79 3.20
CA SER A 59 8.69 18.56 3.62
C SER A 59 8.90 19.87 2.84
N GLY A 60 8.06 20.16 1.85
CA GLY A 60 8.10 21.40 1.07
C GLY A 60 9.05 21.39 -0.12
N THR A 61 9.86 20.34 -0.31
CA THR A 61 10.79 20.23 -1.46
C THR A 61 10.12 19.73 -2.74
N GLY A 62 9.09 18.88 -2.63
CA GLY A 62 8.41 18.26 -3.77
C GLY A 62 7.04 18.85 -4.10
N GLY A 63 6.44 19.59 -3.17
CA GLY A 63 5.15 20.26 -3.35
C GLY A 63 4.00 19.33 -3.77
N PHE A 64 3.04 19.88 -4.49
CA PHE A 64 1.82 19.16 -4.90
C PHE A 64 2.09 18.04 -5.91
N GLN A 65 3.16 18.14 -6.71
CA GLN A 65 3.54 17.13 -7.69
C GLN A 65 3.96 15.83 -7.01
N ALA A 66 4.81 15.91 -5.98
CA ALA A 66 5.22 14.73 -5.21
C ALA A 66 4.03 14.08 -4.50
N LEU A 67 3.12 14.88 -3.94
CA LEU A 67 1.87 14.38 -3.35
C LEU A 67 0.98 13.69 -4.40
N SER A 68 0.84 14.27 -5.59
CA SER A 68 0.04 13.68 -6.68
C SER A 68 0.62 12.34 -7.12
N LEU A 69 1.95 12.25 -7.28
CA LEU A 69 2.63 11.00 -7.59
C LEU A 69 2.45 9.97 -6.47
N ALA A 70 2.54 10.38 -5.21
CA ALA A 70 2.30 9.50 -4.08
C ALA A 70 0.90 8.89 -4.12
N PHE A 71 -0.13 9.71 -4.36
CA PHE A 71 -1.52 9.24 -4.44
C PHE A 71 -1.78 8.39 -5.68
N ALA A 72 -1.16 8.70 -6.81
CA ALA A 72 -1.19 7.84 -7.99
C ALA A 72 -0.61 6.45 -7.68
N LEU A 73 0.57 6.39 -7.03
CA LEU A 73 1.21 5.15 -6.60
C LEU A 73 0.33 4.34 -5.61
N LEU A 74 -0.42 5.00 -4.72
CA LEU A 74 -1.39 4.31 -3.87
C LEU A 74 -2.55 3.73 -4.69
N GLY A 75 -3.04 4.44 -5.71
CA GLY A 75 -4.06 3.90 -6.61
C GLY A 75 -3.57 2.66 -7.37
N ILE A 76 -2.32 2.70 -7.84
CA ILE A 76 -1.64 1.55 -8.46
C ILE A 76 -1.49 0.39 -7.46
N ASN A 77 -1.12 0.68 -6.22
CA ASN A 77 -1.06 -0.34 -5.17
C ASN A 77 -2.42 -1.03 -4.99
N VAL A 78 -3.50 -0.28 -4.82
CA VAL A 78 -4.85 -0.88 -4.64
C VAL A 78 -5.23 -1.73 -5.85
N ALA A 79 -4.96 -1.24 -7.06
CA ALA A 79 -5.24 -1.94 -8.30
C ALA A 79 -4.45 -3.26 -8.47
N SER A 80 -3.24 -3.36 -7.90
CA SER A 80 -2.38 -4.55 -8.00
C SER A 80 -2.53 -5.50 -6.81
N TRP A 81 -2.63 -4.97 -5.59
CA TRP A 81 -2.57 -5.73 -4.34
C TRP A 81 -3.76 -6.68 -4.20
N ALA A 82 -4.99 -6.17 -4.34
CA ALA A 82 -6.20 -6.98 -4.11
C ALA A 82 -6.30 -8.21 -5.05
N PRO A 83 -6.18 -8.07 -6.39
CA PRO A 83 -6.26 -9.23 -7.27
C PRO A 83 -5.07 -10.19 -7.11
N SER A 84 -3.86 -9.67 -6.89
CA SER A 84 -2.67 -10.51 -6.70
C SER A 84 -2.71 -11.31 -5.40
N TYR A 85 -3.12 -10.69 -4.29
CA TYR A 85 -3.32 -11.35 -3.00
C TYR A 85 -4.37 -12.46 -3.12
N ASN A 86 -5.53 -12.17 -3.70
CA ASN A 86 -6.60 -13.15 -3.86
C ASN A 86 -6.16 -14.34 -4.75
N SER A 87 -5.53 -14.06 -5.90
CA SER A 87 -5.03 -15.10 -6.80
C SER A 87 -3.96 -15.97 -6.12
N LEU A 88 -3.03 -15.36 -5.38
CA LEU A 88 -1.99 -16.10 -4.64
C LEU A 88 -2.60 -16.96 -3.52
N PHE A 89 -3.51 -16.40 -2.72
CA PHE A 89 -4.20 -17.11 -1.64
C PHE A 89 -4.95 -18.34 -2.16
N MET A 90 -5.71 -18.16 -3.25
CA MET A 90 -6.50 -19.23 -3.86
C MET A 90 -5.63 -20.35 -4.43
N LYS A 91 -4.46 -20.01 -4.98
CA LYS A 91 -3.47 -20.96 -5.50
C LYS A 91 -2.70 -21.71 -4.40
N LYS A 92 -2.58 -21.13 -3.20
CA LYS A 92 -1.80 -21.68 -2.08
C LYS A 92 -2.61 -22.42 -1.02
N THR A 93 -3.93 -22.28 -1.06
CA THR A 93 -4.81 -22.82 -0.01
C THR A 93 -5.77 -23.86 -0.57
N MET A 94 -5.82 -25.03 0.07
CA MET A 94 -6.78 -26.08 -0.26
C MET A 94 -8.21 -25.60 -0.04
N ASN A 95 -9.12 -25.97 -0.95
CA ASN A 95 -10.52 -25.52 -0.94
C ASN A 95 -11.19 -25.65 0.45
N ALA A 96 -11.00 -26.79 1.13
CA ALA A 96 -11.62 -27.09 2.42
C ALA A 96 -11.11 -26.20 3.57
N GLU A 97 -9.89 -25.68 3.48
CA GLU A 97 -9.27 -24.89 4.56
C GLU A 97 -9.32 -23.38 4.32
N ARG A 98 -9.80 -22.92 3.16
CA ARG A 98 -9.82 -21.49 2.79
C ARG A 98 -10.52 -20.63 3.82
N GLY A 99 -11.68 -21.06 4.33
CA GLY A 99 -12.41 -20.32 5.35
C GLY A 99 -11.58 -20.10 6.62
N LYS A 100 -10.88 -21.16 7.08
CA LYS A 100 -10.02 -21.11 8.27
C LYS A 100 -8.84 -20.16 8.08
N TYR A 101 -8.10 -20.28 6.97
CA TYR A 101 -6.97 -19.39 6.72
C TYR A 101 -7.40 -17.95 6.47
N LEU A 102 -8.51 -17.73 5.75
CA LEU A 102 -9.02 -16.38 5.52
C LEU A 102 -9.46 -15.71 6.82
N ALA A 103 -10.13 -16.45 7.71
CA ALA A 103 -10.49 -15.96 9.04
C ALA A 103 -9.25 -15.60 9.87
N ALA A 104 -8.22 -16.45 9.87
CA ALA A 104 -6.98 -16.18 10.57
C ALA A 104 -6.25 -14.94 10.02
N ILE A 105 -6.14 -14.81 8.70
CA ILE A 105 -5.49 -13.65 8.07
C ILE A 105 -6.26 -12.36 8.38
N ASN A 106 -7.59 -12.38 8.26
CA ASN A 106 -8.41 -11.22 8.60
C ASN A 106 -8.29 -10.84 10.07
N PHE A 107 -8.24 -11.81 10.99
CA PHE A 107 -8.01 -11.55 12.41
C PHE A 107 -6.69 -10.82 12.65
N TYR A 108 -5.57 -11.30 12.08
CA TYR A 108 -4.28 -10.63 12.21
C TYR A 108 -4.24 -9.27 11.54
N ALA A 109 -4.88 -9.12 10.38
CA ALA A 109 -4.99 -7.84 9.68
C ALA A 109 -5.78 -6.82 10.51
N THR A 110 -6.90 -7.22 11.12
CA THR A 110 -7.70 -6.37 12.02
C THR A 110 -6.89 -5.97 13.25
N LEU A 111 -6.17 -6.91 13.87
CA LEU A 111 -5.31 -6.61 15.02
C LEU A 111 -4.24 -5.57 14.66
N GLY A 112 -3.56 -5.74 13.52
CA GLY A 112 -2.60 -4.77 13.01
C GLY A 112 -3.23 -3.40 12.72
N ALA A 113 -4.39 -3.38 12.05
CA ALA A 113 -5.10 -2.16 11.71
C ALA A 113 -5.60 -1.39 12.95
N MET A 114 -6.00 -2.09 14.01
CA MET A 114 -6.42 -1.48 15.27
C MET A 114 -5.25 -0.77 15.97
N LEU A 115 -4.05 -1.35 15.92
CA LEU A 115 -2.87 -0.80 16.58
C LEU A 115 -2.13 0.25 15.72
N SER A 116 -2.33 0.24 14.40
CA SER A 116 -1.57 1.07 13.48
C SER A 116 -1.68 2.59 13.72
N PRO A 117 -2.83 3.18 14.13
CA PRO A 117 -2.90 4.62 14.39
C PRO A 117 -2.07 5.03 15.61
N PHE A 118 -2.05 4.20 16.65
CA PHE A 118 -1.25 4.45 17.86
C PHE A 118 0.25 4.37 17.54
N ILE A 119 0.67 3.32 16.84
CA ILE A 119 2.07 3.14 16.42
C ILE A 119 2.48 4.28 15.46
N GLY A 120 1.62 4.63 14.50
CA GLY A 120 1.86 5.74 13.57
C GLY A 120 1.98 7.09 14.28
N GLY A 121 1.13 7.36 15.27
CA GLY A 121 1.20 8.55 16.12
C GLY A 121 2.51 8.62 16.91
N LEU A 122 2.93 7.51 17.52
CA LEU A 122 4.19 7.41 18.26
C LEU A 122 5.41 7.62 17.34
N LEU A 123 5.43 6.99 16.17
CA LEU A 123 6.51 7.16 15.19
C LEU A 123 6.58 8.60 14.67
N ARG A 124 5.42 9.22 14.44
CA ARG A 124 5.32 10.63 14.06
C ARG A 124 5.87 11.57 15.13
N SER A 125 5.63 11.31 16.42
CA SER A 125 6.08 12.18 17.51
C SER A 125 7.55 11.96 17.90
N THR A 126 8.06 10.73 17.75
CA THR A 126 9.39 10.36 18.26
C THR A 126 10.51 10.66 17.26
N ILE A 127 10.25 10.53 15.95
CA ILE A 127 11.27 10.73 14.92
C ILE A 127 11.30 12.21 14.51
N PRO A 128 12.47 12.88 14.59
CA PRO A 128 12.62 14.27 14.16
C PRO A 128 12.12 14.50 12.73
N GLY A 129 11.41 15.61 12.53
CA GLY A 129 10.79 15.97 11.24
C GLY A 129 9.35 15.50 11.08
N GLY A 130 8.79 14.70 11.99
CA GLY A 130 7.35 14.34 11.96
C GLY A 130 6.97 13.29 10.91
N PHE A 131 7.94 12.75 10.18
CA PHE A 131 7.72 11.79 9.08
C PHE A 131 8.02 10.34 9.45
N GLY A 132 8.28 10.05 10.73
CA GLY A 132 8.71 8.73 11.17
C GLY A 132 7.80 7.58 10.74
N HIS A 133 6.49 7.79 10.77
CA HIS A 133 5.50 6.81 10.33
C HIS A 133 5.58 6.50 8.82
N LEU A 134 5.88 7.50 7.98
CA LEU A 134 6.05 7.32 6.52
C LEU A 134 7.37 6.61 6.21
N ILE A 135 8.45 6.98 6.90
CA ILE A 135 9.76 6.31 6.75
C ILE A 135 9.64 4.84 7.16
N PHE A 136 8.98 4.58 8.29
CA PHE A 136 8.72 3.22 8.73
C PHE A 136 7.87 2.44 7.73
N ALA A 137 6.79 3.04 7.19
CA ALA A 137 5.99 2.41 6.15
C ALA A 137 6.82 2.07 4.91
N ALA A 138 7.68 2.99 4.43
CA ALA A 138 8.56 2.73 3.30
C ALA A 138 9.47 1.51 3.54
N ILE A 139 10.13 1.45 4.70
CA ILE A 139 11.00 0.34 5.07
C ILE A 139 10.21 -0.97 5.20
N LEU A 140 9.04 -0.93 5.85
CA LEU A 140 8.20 -2.12 6.05
C LEU A 140 7.75 -2.70 4.71
N HIS A 141 7.25 -1.87 3.81
CA HIS A 141 6.82 -2.31 2.48
C HIS A 141 8.01 -2.81 1.64
N ALA A 142 9.17 -2.14 1.69
CA ALA A 142 10.39 -2.66 1.05
C ALA A 142 10.82 -4.02 1.63
N ALA A 143 10.70 -4.24 2.93
CA ALA A 143 10.97 -5.53 3.57
C ALA A 143 9.95 -6.60 3.13
N ASN A 144 8.66 -6.24 3.03
CA ASN A 144 7.61 -7.14 2.57
C ASN A 144 7.89 -7.68 1.16
N VAL A 145 8.48 -6.88 0.26
CA VAL A 145 8.92 -7.37 -1.07
C VAL A 145 9.82 -8.60 -0.92
N VAL A 146 10.81 -8.55 -0.02
CA VAL A 146 11.74 -9.66 0.22
C VAL A 146 11.01 -10.86 0.80
N PHE A 147 10.07 -10.65 1.73
CA PHE A 147 9.27 -11.73 2.31
C PHE A 147 8.37 -12.40 1.28
N ILE A 148 7.65 -11.63 0.47
CA ILE A 148 6.74 -12.15 -0.55
C ILE A 148 7.50 -12.97 -1.57
N LEU A 149 8.66 -12.48 -2.06
CA LEU A 149 9.46 -13.21 -3.04
C LEU A 149 9.94 -14.58 -2.54
N LYS A 150 10.14 -14.71 -1.22
CA LYS A 150 10.51 -15.95 -0.52
C LYS A 150 9.35 -16.92 -0.28
N ILE A 151 8.09 -16.53 -0.49
CA ILE A 151 6.94 -17.44 -0.40
C ILE A 151 7.10 -18.53 -1.46
N LYS A 152 7.16 -19.77 -0.99
CA LYS A 152 7.26 -20.98 -1.81
C LYS A 152 5.92 -21.36 -2.39
#